data_AF-A0A818LCX3-F1
#
_entry.id   AF-A0A818LCX3-F1
#
_cell.length_a   1.000
_cell.length_b   1.000
_cell.length_c   1.000
_cell.angle_alpha   90.00
_cell.angle_beta   90.00
_cell.angle_gamma   90.00
#
_symmetry.space_group_name_H-M   'P 1'
#
loop_
_entity.id
_entity.type
_entity.pdbx_description
1 polymer ?
#
loop_
_entity_poly.entity_id
_entity_poly.type
_entity_poly.pdbx_seq_one_letter_code
_entity_poly.pdbx_strand_id
1 'polypeptide(L)'
;LTINQFHQQIQFRLCQTNIDLKQEIFSRLQMWKNSYGVLLFLYSCLMTKTIDLLKKEIDDETTLPLIDIAHGHGSQCLTNLLITGFATPHCFDGDKDISGFKLYGIRQQAYIGFLSSLEIYRLMEVGWFLKNPKTPIWILGSETHLTVIFSREQALVELENDTPLKKALKSF
;
A
#
# COMPACT_ATOMS: atom_id res chain seq x y z
N LEU A 1 -19.82 -21.83 2.60
CA LEU A 1 -19.95 -20.79 3.65
C LEU A 1 -20.71 -19.62 3.08
N THR A 2 -21.83 -19.24 3.71
CA THR A 2 -22.47 -17.94 3.40
C THR A 2 -21.61 -16.79 3.94
N ILE A 3 -21.80 -15.57 3.46
CA ILE A 3 -21.03 -14.40 3.92
C ILE A 3 -21.21 -14.15 5.43
N ASN A 4 -22.42 -14.34 5.96
CA ASN A 4 -22.69 -14.19 7.38
C ASN A 4 -21.99 -15.25 8.22
N GLN A 5 -22.00 -16.51 7.78
CA GLN A 5 -21.29 -17.59 8.46
C GLN A 5 -19.78 -17.35 8.42
N PHE A 6 -19.25 -16.84 7.30
CA PHE A 6 -17.85 -16.47 7.18
C PHE A 6 -17.48 -15.39 8.22
N HIS A 7 -18.22 -14.27 8.28
CA HIS A 7 -17.93 -13.20 9.24
C HIS A 7 -18.07 -13.62 10.71
N GLN A 8 -19.02 -14.50 11.04
CA GLN A 8 -19.19 -15.03 12.40
C GLN A 8 -18.03 -15.92 12.86
N GLN A 9 -17.26 -16.48 11.92
CA GLN A 9 -16.17 -17.43 12.20
C GLN A 9 -14.78 -16.79 12.16
N ILE A 10 -14.67 -15.48 11.85
CA ILE A 10 -13.39 -14.79 11.81
C ILE A 10 -12.76 -14.77 13.20
N GLN A 11 -11.48 -15.13 13.26
CA GLN A 11 -10.66 -15.06 14.46
C GLN A 11 -9.34 -14.38 14.14
N PHE A 12 -8.86 -13.56 15.07
CA PHE A 12 -7.56 -12.90 14.96
C PHE A 12 -6.53 -13.61 15.83
N ARG A 13 -5.34 -13.82 15.27
CA ARG A 13 -4.19 -14.37 15.98
C ARG A 13 -3.04 -13.38 15.90
N LEU A 14 -2.49 -13.02 17.05
CA LEU A 14 -1.31 -12.17 17.10
C LEU A 14 -0.06 -13.01 16.87
N CYS A 15 0.74 -12.64 15.88
CA CYS A 15 2.05 -13.23 15.63
C CYS A 15 3.11 -12.23 16.07
N GLN A 16 4.03 -12.61 16.96
CA GLN A 16 5.07 -11.69 17.46
C GLN A 16 6.27 -11.62 16.53
N THR A 17 6.52 -12.68 15.76
CA THR A 17 7.65 -12.74 14.83
C THR A 17 7.23 -13.12 13.41
N ASN A 18 8.08 -12.79 12.45
CA ASN A 18 7.93 -13.23 11.06
C ASN A 18 7.97 -14.76 10.91
N ILE A 19 8.63 -15.46 11.83
CA ILE A 19 8.71 -16.92 11.82
C ILE A 19 7.36 -17.50 12.21
N ASP A 20 6.76 -17.02 13.31
CA ASP A 20 5.44 -17.45 13.77
C ASP A 20 4.37 -17.16 12.72
N LEU A 21 4.42 -15.96 12.12
CA LEU A 21 3.49 -15.56 11.06
C LEU A 21 3.57 -16.53 9.88
N LYS A 22 4.78 -16.86 9.41
CA LYS A 22 4.95 -17.83 8.33
C LYS A 22 4.37 -19.19 8.73
N GLN A 23 4.65 -19.68 9.92
CA GLN A 23 4.14 -20.98 10.38
C GLN A 23 2.60 -21.00 10.43
N GLU A 24 1.94 -19.96 10.95
CA GLU A 24 0.48 -19.86 10.97
C GLU A 24 -0.14 -19.77 9.57
N ILE A 25 0.47 -19.00 8.65
CA ILE A 25 0.00 -18.91 7.26
C ILE A 25 0.14 -20.25 6.55
N PHE A 26 1.32 -20.89 6.62
CA PHE A 26 1.60 -22.13 5.90
C PHE A 26 0.82 -23.33 6.45
N SER A 27 0.64 -23.42 7.78
CA SER A 27 -0.18 -24.48 8.38
C SER A 27 -1.66 -24.39 8.00
N ARG A 28 -2.15 -23.21 7.59
CA ARG A 28 -3.54 -22.94 7.19
C ARG A 28 -3.67 -22.53 5.73
N LEU A 29 -2.68 -22.83 4.90
CA LEU A 29 -2.57 -22.31 3.54
C LEU A 29 -3.80 -22.59 2.67
N GLN A 30 -4.48 -23.72 2.90
CA GLN A 30 -5.72 -24.05 2.18
C GLN A 30 -6.88 -23.08 2.50
N MET A 31 -6.94 -22.56 3.72
CA MET A 31 -7.92 -21.54 4.11
C MET A 31 -7.75 -20.26 3.27
N TRP A 32 -6.50 -19.81 3.11
CA TRP A 32 -6.17 -18.61 2.34
C TRP A 32 -6.37 -18.77 0.84
N LYS A 33 -6.32 -20.01 0.33
CA LYS A 33 -6.57 -20.32 -1.09
C LYS A 33 -8.04 -20.52 -1.43
N ASN A 34 -8.90 -20.68 -0.43
CA ASN A 34 -10.32 -20.97 -0.64
C ASN A 34 -11.15 -19.67 -0.80
N SER A 35 -12.46 -19.81 -1.01
CA SER A 35 -13.40 -18.69 -1.01
C SER A 35 -13.20 -17.79 0.21
N TYR A 36 -13.23 -16.48 0.00
CA TYR A 36 -12.95 -15.43 0.99
C TYR A 36 -11.49 -15.30 1.46
N GLY A 37 -10.54 -16.06 0.90
CA GLY A 37 -9.12 -15.95 1.26
C GLY A 37 -8.52 -14.56 1.08
N VAL A 38 -8.90 -13.85 0.00
CA VAL A 38 -8.52 -12.44 -0.22
C VAL A 38 -9.07 -11.52 0.87
N LEU A 39 -10.28 -11.80 1.35
CA LEU A 39 -10.92 -11.00 2.40
C LEU A 39 -10.24 -11.24 3.77
N LEU A 40 -9.83 -12.48 4.05
CA LEU A 40 -8.98 -12.79 5.21
C LEU A 40 -7.65 -12.04 5.13
N PHE A 41 -7.03 -11.99 3.95
CA PHE A 41 -5.78 -11.25 3.74
C PHE A 41 -5.97 -9.76 4.00
N LEU A 42 -7.02 -9.18 3.43
CA LEU A 42 -7.39 -7.79 3.68
C LEU A 42 -7.56 -7.52 5.18
N TYR A 43 -8.35 -8.31 5.90
CA TYR A 43 -8.56 -8.14 7.33
C TYR A 43 -7.26 -8.30 8.14
N SER A 44 -6.37 -9.21 7.73
CA SER A 44 -5.05 -9.34 8.35
C SER A 44 -4.23 -8.06 8.19
N CYS A 45 -4.23 -7.42 7.01
CA CYS A 45 -3.52 -6.16 6.79
C CYS A 45 -4.14 -5.02 7.63
N LEU A 46 -5.47 -4.88 7.62
CA LEU A 46 -6.16 -3.84 8.36
C LEU A 46 -5.92 -3.95 9.87
N MET A 47 -5.97 -5.16 10.42
CA MET A 47 -5.79 -5.39 11.86
C MET A 47 -4.33 -5.32 12.29
N THR A 48 -3.37 -5.65 11.42
CA THR A 48 -1.95 -5.41 11.67
C THR A 48 -1.67 -3.92 11.88
N LYS A 49 -2.36 -3.06 11.13
CA LYS A 49 -2.27 -1.60 11.28
C LYS A 49 -3.14 -1.06 12.41
N THR A 50 -4.26 -1.72 12.70
CA THR A 50 -5.39 -1.27 13.55
C THR A 50 -6.27 -0.20 12.89
N ILE A 51 -7.57 -0.25 13.21
CA ILE A 51 -8.57 0.67 12.64
C ILE A 51 -8.31 2.12 13.08
N ASP A 52 -7.89 2.34 14.32
CA ASP A 52 -7.68 3.69 14.84
C ASP A 52 -6.49 4.39 14.19
N LEU A 53 -5.41 3.66 13.90
CA LEU A 53 -4.27 4.21 13.16
C LEU A 53 -4.63 4.43 11.69
N LEU A 54 -5.39 3.53 11.07
CA LEU A 54 -5.85 3.73 9.69
C LEU A 54 -6.66 5.01 9.53
N LYS A 55 -7.61 5.29 10.43
CA LYS A 55 -8.40 6.52 10.39
C LYS A 55 -7.54 7.78 10.44
N LYS A 56 -6.53 7.79 11.32
CA LYS A 56 -5.58 8.92 11.43
C LYS A 56 -4.73 9.12 10.18
N GLU A 57 -4.45 8.07 9.41
CA GLU A 57 -3.61 8.14 8.21
C GLU A 57 -4.37 8.49 6.94
N ILE A 58 -5.63 8.06 6.85
CA ILE A 58 -6.52 8.33 5.71
C ILE A 58 -6.91 9.82 5.66
N ASP A 59 -6.71 10.54 6.77
CA ASP A 59 -7.20 11.90 7.01
C ASP A 59 -8.73 11.90 7.17
N ASP A 60 -9.20 12.18 8.39
CA ASP A 60 -10.60 12.01 8.83
C ASP A 60 -11.62 12.81 7.98
N GLU A 61 -11.15 13.79 7.19
CA GLU A 61 -11.99 14.56 6.27
C GLU A 61 -12.41 13.77 5.02
N THR A 62 -11.66 12.73 4.65
CA THR A 62 -12.02 11.87 3.51
C THR A 62 -12.96 10.75 3.98
N THR A 63 -14.27 11.00 3.90
CA THR A 63 -15.33 10.01 4.20
C THR A 63 -15.42 8.86 3.19
N LEU A 64 -14.38 8.67 2.36
CA LEU A 64 -14.37 7.71 1.27
C LEU A 64 -14.08 6.30 1.78
N PRO A 65 -14.84 5.29 1.33
CA PRO A 65 -14.61 3.92 1.75
C PRO A 65 -13.29 3.38 1.16
N LEU A 66 -12.63 2.46 1.87
CA LEU A 66 -11.45 1.75 1.35
C LEU A 66 -11.75 0.90 0.11
N ILE A 67 -13.01 0.49 -0.05
CA ILE A 67 -13.53 -0.24 -1.19
C ILE A 67 -14.79 0.48 -1.65
N ASP A 68 -14.79 0.94 -2.90
CA ASP A 68 -15.94 1.58 -3.52
C ASP A 68 -17.16 0.65 -3.51
N ILE A 69 -18.29 1.14 -3.04
CA ILE A 69 -19.50 0.33 -2.86
C ILE A 69 -20.16 0.02 -4.21
N ALA A 70 -20.02 0.93 -5.19
CA ALA A 70 -20.67 0.79 -6.48
C ALA A 70 -19.95 -0.21 -7.40
N HIS A 71 -18.62 -0.22 -7.40
CA HIS A 71 -17.80 -0.98 -8.35
C HIS A 71 -16.81 -1.95 -7.70
N GLY A 72 -16.65 -1.91 -6.37
CA GLY A 72 -15.73 -2.78 -5.64
C GLY A 72 -14.25 -2.40 -5.81
N HIS A 73 -13.95 -1.20 -6.28
CA HIS A 73 -12.57 -0.73 -6.49
C HIS A 73 -11.90 -0.38 -5.17
N GLY A 74 -10.66 -0.86 -4.97
CA GLY A 74 -9.84 -0.43 -3.84
C GLY A 74 -9.44 1.03 -3.97
N SER A 75 -9.51 1.78 -2.87
CA SER A 75 -9.09 3.18 -2.84
C SER A 75 -7.57 3.33 -2.95
N GLN A 76 -7.11 4.56 -3.19
CA GLN A 76 -5.67 4.85 -3.14
C GLN A 76 -5.09 4.57 -1.75
N CYS A 77 -5.82 4.85 -0.67
CA CYS A 77 -5.42 4.54 0.69
C CYS A 77 -5.18 3.03 0.88
N LEU A 78 -6.08 2.20 0.33
CA LEU A 78 -5.92 0.74 0.40
C LEU A 78 -4.69 0.28 -0.39
N THR A 79 -4.48 0.84 -1.58
CA THR A 79 -3.29 0.54 -2.40
C THR A 79 -2.01 0.92 -1.66
N ASN A 80 -1.95 2.14 -1.11
CA ASN A 80 -0.80 2.64 -0.37
C ASN A 80 -0.54 1.82 0.90
N LEU A 81 -1.59 1.43 1.63
CA LEU A 81 -1.48 0.54 2.79
C LEU A 81 -0.78 -0.78 2.40
N LEU A 82 -1.20 -1.39 1.30
CA LEU A 82 -0.68 -2.70 0.88
C LEU A 82 0.79 -2.64 0.42
N ILE A 83 1.21 -1.56 -0.25
CA ILE A 83 2.57 -1.46 -0.81
C ILE A 83 3.57 -0.73 0.10
N THR A 84 3.09 0.12 1.02
CA THR A 84 3.94 0.92 1.91
C THR A 84 3.71 0.68 3.40
N GLY A 85 2.59 0.07 3.79
CA GLY A 85 2.15 -0.01 5.18
C GLY A 85 1.58 1.29 5.74
N PHE A 86 1.38 2.32 4.90
CA PHE A 86 0.87 3.64 5.27
C PHE A 86 -0.36 3.99 4.42
N ALA A 87 -1.50 4.30 5.05
CA ALA A 87 -2.79 4.42 4.38
C ALA A 87 -3.17 5.84 3.94
N THR A 88 -2.18 6.67 3.63
CA THR A 88 -2.44 8.02 3.07
C THR A 88 -3.16 7.95 1.72
N PRO A 89 -4.08 8.89 1.41
CA PRO A 89 -4.65 9.04 0.07
C PRO A 89 -3.64 9.59 -0.96
N HIS A 90 -2.50 10.11 -0.52
CA HIS A 90 -1.57 10.85 -1.37
C HIS A 90 -0.42 9.99 -1.90
N CYS A 91 0.08 10.31 -3.09
CA CYS A 91 1.18 9.59 -3.73
C CYS A 91 2.47 10.39 -3.86
N PHE A 92 2.50 11.66 -3.43
CA PHE A 92 3.72 12.47 -3.41
C PHE A 92 4.66 12.08 -2.26
N ASP A 93 5.93 12.48 -2.35
CA ASP A 93 6.91 12.21 -1.29
C ASP A 93 6.84 13.22 -0.15
N GLY A 94 7.03 12.73 1.07
CA GLY A 94 7.11 13.53 2.29
C GLY A 94 5.78 14.16 2.70
N ASP A 95 5.72 14.65 3.94
CA ASP A 95 4.57 15.43 4.38
C ASP A 95 4.66 16.83 3.77
N LYS A 96 3.52 17.37 3.29
CA LYS A 96 3.39 18.74 2.79
C LYS A 96 2.56 19.58 3.77
N ASP A 97 2.95 20.83 3.99
CA ASP A 97 2.15 21.81 4.72
C ASP A 97 1.65 22.85 3.72
N ILE A 98 0.33 22.91 3.55
CA ILE A 98 -0.33 23.85 2.64
C ILE A 98 -1.19 24.78 3.49
N SER A 99 -0.67 25.97 3.79
CA SER A 99 -1.39 27.00 4.55
C SER A 99 -1.91 26.52 5.92
N GLY A 100 -1.13 25.67 6.61
CA GLY A 100 -1.49 25.08 7.91
C GLY A 100 -2.22 23.74 7.81
N PHE A 101 -2.57 23.28 6.60
CA PHE A 101 -3.10 21.94 6.37
C PHE A 101 -1.95 20.97 6.10
N LYS A 102 -1.78 20.00 7.00
CA LYS A 102 -0.75 18.99 6.88
C LYS A 102 -1.25 17.79 6.09
N LEU A 103 -0.74 17.62 4.88
CA LEU A 103 -1.01 16.48 4.02
C LEU A 103 0.12 15.45 4.15
N TYR A 104 -0.23 14.21 4.46
CA TYR A 104 0.75 13.14 4.68
C TYR A 104 1.11 12.45 3.36
N GLY A 105 2.35 12.56 2.89
CA GLY A 105 2.79 11.82 1.70
C GLY A 105 3.42 10.47 2.03
N ILE A 106 4.05 9.88 1.02
CA ILE A 106 4.85 8.67 1.16
C ILE A 106 6.18 9.04 1.82
N ARG A 107 6.54 8.36 2.90
CA ARG A 107 7.69 8.75 3.74
C ARG A 107 8.98 8.00 3.46
N GLN A 108 8.90 6.92 2.71
CA GLN A 108 10.04 6.06 2.43
C GLN A 108 9.87 5.31 1.11
N GLN A 109 11.01 4.98 0.50
CA GLN A 109 11.06 4.17 -0.71
C GLN A 109 10.36 2.81 -0.51
N ALA A 110 9.35 2.54 -1.33
CA ALA A 110 8.57 1.31 -1.28
C ALA A 110 9.33 0.13 -1.90
N TYR A 111 8.98 -1.12 -1.52
CA TYR A 111 9.54 -2.31 -2.18
C TYR A 111 8.91 -2.55 -3.56
N ILE A 112 7.60 -2.31 -3.66
CA ILE A 112 6.82 -2.36 -4.90
C ILE A 112 6.36 -0.93 -5.18
N GLY A 113 6.54 -0.51 -6.42
CA GLY A 113 6.23 0.85 -6.84
C GLY A 113 4.76 1.02 -7.20
N PHE A 114 4.38 2.28 -7.41
CA PHE A 114 3.09 2.64 -7.97
C PHE A 114 3.29 3.70 -9.05
N LEU A 115 2.56 3.57 -10.14
CA LEU A 115 2.48 4.51 -11.25
C LEU A 115 1.01 4.73 -11.57
N SER A 116 0.65 5.89 -12.10
CA SER A 116 -0.74 6.18 -12.47
C SER A 116 -0.83 6.87 -13.82
N SER A 117 -1.76 6.45 -14.67
CA SER A 117 -2.08 7.15 -15.91
C SER A 117 -2.66 8.55 -15.65
N LEU A 118 -3.25 8.78 -14.47
CA LEU A 118 -3.80 10.07 -14.06
C LEU A 118 -2.73 11.16 -13.90
N GLU A 119 -1.46 10.77 -13.72
CA GLU A 119 -0.34 11.71 -13.67
C GLU A 119 -0.12 12.42 -15.01
N ILE A 120 -0.35 11.74 -16.14
CA ILE A 120 -0.25 12.33 -17.49
C ILE A 120 -1.26 13.48 -17.64
N TYR A 121 -2.44 13.32 -17.06
CA TYR A 121 -3.50 14.32 -17.05
C TYR A 121 -3.34 15.38 -15.96
N ARG A 122 -2.26 15.32 -15.18
CA ARG A 122 -1.98 16.22 -14.03
C ARG A 122 -3.08 16.19 -12.96
N LEU A 123 -3.82 15.09 -12.87
CA LEU A 123 -4.87 14.89 -11.86
C LEU A 123 -4.31 14.38 -10.52
N MET A 124 -3.09 13.83 -10.54
CA MET A 124 -2.35 13.45 -9.35
C MET A 124 -0.85 13.55 -9.56
N GLU A 125 -0.09 13.61 -8.47
CA GLU A 125 1.38 13.56 -8.45
C GLU A 125 1.82 12.24 -7.81
N VAL A 126 2.66 11.49 -8.51
CA VAL A 126 3.32 10.31 -7.96
C VAL A 126 4.78 10.65 -7.66
N GLY A 127 5.18 10.51 -6.40
CA GLY A 127 6.51 10.83 -5.89
C GLY A 127 7.58 9.83 -6.31
N TRP A 128 8.83 10.20 -6.09
CA TRP A 128 10.01 9.40 -6.36
C TRP A 128 10.00 8.09 -5.55
N PHE A 129 9.50 8.08 -4.31
CA PHE A 129 9.48 6.86 -3.48
C PHE A 129 8.59 5.74 -4.03
N LEU A 130 7.58 6.09 -4.83
CA LEU A 130 6.71 5.13 -5.52
C LEU A 130 7.16 4.86 -6.95
N LYS A 131 7.74 5.86 -7.64
CA LYS A 131 8.28 5.71 -9.01
C LYS A 131 9.56 4.88 -9.05
N ASN A 132 10.40 4.99 -8.02
CA ASN A 132 11.66 4.26 -7.88
C ASN A 132 11.55 3.30 -6.70
N PRO A 133 10.85 2.17 -6.82
CA PRO A 133 10.81 1.16 -5.78
C PRO A 133 12.14 0.43 -5.64
N LYS A 134 12.33 -0.31 -4.53
CA LYS A 134 13.54 -1.12 -4.30
C LYS A 134 13.66 -2.32 -5.23
N THR A 135 12.54 -2.78 -5.79
CA THR A 135 12.50 -3.89 -6.76
C THR A 135 11.82 -3.42 -8.03
N PRO A 136 12.21 -3.93 -9.22
CA PRO A 136 11.63 -3.54 -10.51
C PRO A 136 10.22 -4.16 -10.72
N ILE A 137 9.30 -3.85 -9.81
CA ILE A 137 7.90 -4.26 -9.78
C ILE A 137 7.07 -3.02 -9.45
N TRP A 138 6.06 -2.72 -10.27
CA TRP A 138 5.15 -1.61 -10.07
C TRP A 138 3.70 -2.06 -10.25
N ILE A 139 2.81 -1.42 -9.50
CA ILE A 139 1.38 -1.39 -9.79
C ILE A 139 1.13 -0.15 -10.65
N LEU A 140 0.59 -0.35 -11.86
CA LEU A 140 0.10 0.71 -12.73
C LEU A 140 -1.41 0.86 -12.55
N GLY A 141 -1.83 1.99 -12.01
CA GLY A 141 -3.24 2.39 -11.90
C GLY A 141 -3.72 3.13 -13.14
N SER A 142 -4.87 2.72 -13.66
CA SER A 142 -5.71 3.52 -14.55
C SER A 142 -6.92 4.05 -13.80
N GLU A 143 -7.87 4.67 -14.51
CA GLU A 143 -9.13 5.13 -13.91
C GLU A 143 -9.93 4.02 -13.22
N THR A 144 -9.84 2.78 -13.72
CA THR A 144 -10.71 1.67 -13.28
C THR A 144 -9.98 0.35 -13.03
N HIS A 145 -8.69 0.25 -13.38
CA HIS A 145 -7.95 -1.01 -13.32
C HIS A 145 -6.57 -0.82 -12.69
N LEU A 146 -6.10 -1.85 -11.98
CA LEU A 146 -4.72 -1.99 -11.54
C LEU A 146 -4.04 -3.09 -12.36
N THR A 147 -2.85 -2.82 -12.86
CA THR A 147 -2.03 -3.79 -13.60
C THR A 147 -0.66 -3.90 -12.93
N VAL A 148 -0.14 -5.11 -12.77
CA VAL A 148 1.24 -5.29 -12.29
C VAL A 148 2.18 -5.33 -13.49
N ILE A 149 3.20 -4.47 -13.49
CA ILE A 149 4.30 -4.50 -14.44
C ILE A 149 5.59 -4.82 -13.69
N PHE A 150 6.47 -5.62 -14.30
CA PHE A 150 7.74 -5.98 -13.70
C PHE A 150 8.81 -6.18 -14.76
N SER A 151 10.07 -6.07 -14.35
CA SER A 151 11.23 -6.31 -15.19
C SER A 151 12.30 -7.09 -14.43
N ARG A 152 13.25 -7.68 -15.16
CA ARG A 152 14.48 -8.24 -14.58
C ARG A 152 15.63 -7.23 -14.55
N GLU A 153 15.45 -6.09 -15.22
CA GLU A 153 16.47 -5.04 -15.31
C GLU A 153 16.46 -4.19 -14.04
N GLN A 154 17.49 -4.35 -13.22
CA GLN A 154 17.62 -3.63 -11.94
C GLN A 154 17.99 -2.16 -12.17
N ALA A 155 18.58 -1.81 -13.32
CA ALA A 155 18.92 -0.42 -13.65
C ALA A 155 17.69 0.48 -13.86
N LEU A 156 16.48 -0.09 -13.96
CA LEU A 156 15.23 0.68 -14.02
C LEU A 156 14.81 1.28 -12.68
N VAL A 157 15.48 0.91 -11.58
CA VAL A 157 15.23 1.45 -10.25
C VAL A 157 16.50 1.99 -9.62
N GLU A 158 16.35 3.02 -8.80
CA GLU A 158 17.45 3.64 -8.06
C GLU A 158 17.15 3.57 -6.56
N LEU A 159 18.11 3.14 -5.74
CA LEU A 159 17.97 3.15 -4.28
C LEU A 159 18.17 4.58 -3.75
N GLU A 160 17.38 4.96 -2.74
CA GLU A 160 17.39 6.34 -2.21
C GLU A 160 18.80 6.77 -1.74
N ASN A 161 19.53 5.83 -1.14
CA ASN A 161 20.90 6.03 -0.66
C ASN A 161 21.94 6.21 -1.77
N ASP A 162 21.59 5.85 -3.00
CA ASP A 162 22.45 5.90 -4.19
C ASP A 162 22.15 7.07 -5.10
N THR A 163 21.18 7.92 -4.74
CA THR A 163 20.87 9.14 -5.49
C THR A 163 22.09 10.07 -5.55
N PRO A 164 22.33 10.77 -6.69
CA PRO A 164 23.47 11.67 -6.84
C PRO A 164 23.55 12.71 -5.72
N LEU A 165 22.41 13.23 -5.26
CA LEU A 165 22.31 14.20 -4.19
C LEU A 165 22.80 13.64 -2.84
N LYS A 166 22.38 12.42 -2.45
CA LYS A 166 22.83 11.82 -1.19
C LYS A 166 24.27 11.31 -1.25
N LYS A 167 24.74 10.87 -2.42
CA LYS A 167 26.17 10.55 -2.64
C LYS A 167 27.06 11.79 -2.47
N ALA A 168 26.62 12.94 -3.00
CA ALA A 168 27.31 14.21 -2.79
C ALA A 168 27.36 14.57 -1.30
N LEU A 169 26.24 14.47 -0.57
CA LEU A 169 26.17 14.77 0.86
C LEU A 169 27.02 13.84 1.76
N LYS A 170 27.29 12.60 1.35
CA LYS A 170 28.17 11.66 2.08
C LYS A 170 29.67 11.86 1.79
N SER A 171 30.00 12.64 0.76
CA SER A 171 31.38 12.88 0.33
C SER A 171 32.01 14.12 0.99
N PHE A 172 31.24 14.82 1.83
CA PHE A 172 31.66 15.92 2.69
C PHE A 172 31.56 15.48 4.16
#